data_AF-A0A7W7FR60-F1
#
_entry.id   AF-A0A7W7FR60-F1
#
_cell.length_a   1.000
_cell.length_b   1.000
_cell.length_c   1.000
_cell.angle_alpha   90.00
_cell.angle_beta   90.00
_cell.angle_gamma   90.00
#
_symmetry.space_group_name_H-M   'P 1'
#
loop_
_entity.id
_entity.type
_entity.pdbx_description
1 polymer ?
#
loop_
_entity_poly.entity_id
_entity_poly.type
_entity_poly.pdbx_seq_one_letter_code
_entity_poly.pdbx_strand_id
1 'polypeptide(L)'
;MVKRLTAVLAALALLAGCGVRPTPPVGGGDGPRGVAEGPTLYFLQGNRPTPVVRKIGKLGDYTTALRELFNGITEDDPAGLSSALPTSGVGELSASVTERNSVEVEVNGIGGSPLPMNSWAVNQIVCTIAARHLASGGIYGVGSVLVNGTSARCPVSV
;
A
#
# COMPACT_ATOMS: atom_id res chain seq x y z
N MET A 1 -49.18 50.67 -8.15
CA MET A 1 -47.76 50.32 -8.42
C MET A 1 -47.19 49.31 -7.41
N VAL A 2 -47.49 49.43 -6.11
CA VAL A 2 -47.02 48.55 -5.01
C VAL A 2 -47.34 47.06 -5.19
N LYS A 3 -48.50 46.72 -5.79
CA LYS A 3 -48.96 45.34 -6.01
C LYS A 3 -48.12 44.55 -7.05
N ARG A 4 -47.43 45.24 -7.95
CA ARG A 4 -46.52 44.62 -8.93
C ARG A 4 -45.13 44.37 -8.34
N LEU A 5 -44.65 45.23 -7.44
CA LEU A 5 -43.36 45.05 -6.77
C LEU A 5 -43.36 43.83 -5.83
N THR A 6 -44.46 43.61 -5.11
CA THR A 6 -44.61 42.48 -4.18
C THR A 6 -44.64 41.13 -4.90
N ALA A 7 -45.28 41.06 -6.07
CA ALA A 7 -45.29 39.84 -6.89
C ALA A 7 -43.90 39.49 -7.45
N VAL A 8 -43.12 40.50 -7.85
CA VAL A 8 -41.76 40.32 -8.37
C VAL A 8 -40.80 39.86 -7.27
N LEU A 9 -40.90 40.43 -6.06
CA LEU A 9 -40.06 40.01 -4.92
C LEU A 9 -40.34 38.57 -4.49
N ALA A 10 -41.61 38.16 -4.47
CA ALA A 10 -42.00 36.78 -4.14
C ALA A 10 -41.49 35.77 -5.18
N ALA A 11 -41.54 36.13 -6.47
CA ALA A 11 -40.98 35.30 -7.54
C ALA A 11 -39.45 35.15 -7.41
N LEU A 12 -38.71 36.20 -7.06
CA LEU A 12 -37.27 36.15 -6.84
C LEU A 12 -36.87 35.26 -5.64
N ALA A 13 -37.65 35.27 -4.56
CA ALA A 13 -37.39 34.43 -3.38
C ALA A 13 -37.54 32.92 -3.69
N LEU A 14 -38.43 32.55 -4.61
CA LEU A 14 -38.62 31.17 -5.06
C LEU A 14 -37.47 30.66 -5.94
N LEU A 15 -36.75 31.55 -6.64
CA LEU A 15 -35.59 31.18 -7.46
C LEU A 15 -34.26 31.15 -6.69
N ALA A 16 -34.19 31.71 -5.48
CA ALA A 16 -32.97 31.71 -4.66
C ALA A 16 -32.78 30.41 -3.84
N GLY A 17 -33.77 29.51 -3.85
CA GLY A 17 -33.69 28.20 -3.20
C GLY A 17 -33.09 27.13 -4.11
N CYS A 18 -31.86 27.30 -4.58
CA CYS A 18 -31.12 26.20 -5.21
C CYS A 18 -30.92 25.09 -4.17
N GLY A 19 -31.76 24.06 -4.22
CA GLY A 19 -31.80 22.96 -3.28
C GLY A 19 -30.45 22.26 -3.15
N VAL A 20 -29.73 22.56 -2.06
CA VAL A 20 -28.66 21.70 -1.58
C VAL A 20 -29.31 20.41 -1.10
N ARG A 21 -29.39 19.42 -1.99
CA ARG A 21 -29.88 18.08 -1.66
C ARG A 21 -29.04 17.58 -0.48
N PRO A 22 -29.64 17.23 0.68
CA PRO A 22 -28.88 16.65 1.77
C PRO A 22 -28.20 15.40 1.25
N THR A 23 -26.89 15.47 1.04
CA THR A 23 -26.12 14.26 0.78
C THR A 23 -26.09 13.50 2.09
N PRO A 24 -26.33 12.18 2.08
CA PRO A 24 -26.14 11.37 3.26
C PRO A 24 -24.72 11.63 3.79
N PRO A 25 -24.52 11.60 5.12
CA PRO A 25 -23.17 11.54 5.67
C PRO A 25 -22.41 10.43 4.95
N VAL A 26 -21.28 10.76 4.34
CA VAL A 26 -20.36 9.75 3.84
C VAL A 26 -19.89 9.02 5.10
N GLY A 27 -20.19 7.73 5.19
CA GLY A 27 -19.73 6.93 6.33
C GLY A 27 -18.22 7.09 6.45
N GLY A 28 -17.76 7.64 7.58
CA GLY A 28 -16.37 7.47 7.96
C GLY A 28 -16.18 5.97 8.04
N GLY A 29 -15.34 5.42 7.17
CA GLY A 29 -15.14 3.97 7.05
C GLY A 29 -14.71 3.33 8.36
N ASP A 30 -14.35 2.04 8.31
CA ASP A 30 -13.89 1.32 9.49
C ASP A 30 -12.85 2.13 10.29
N GLY A 31 -13.13 2.31 11.59
CA GLY A 31 -12.16 2.91 12.50
C GLY A 31 -10.86 2.09 12.53
N PRO A 32 -9.72 2.70 12.90
CA PRO A 32 -8.45 2.00 12.98
C PRO A 32 -8.56 0.78 13.92
N ARG A 33 -8.28 -0.42 13.40
CA ARG A 33 -8.50 -1.71 14.10
C ARG A 33 -7.46 -2.03 15.19
N GLY A 34 -6.82 -1.03 15.79
CA GLY A 34 -5.78 -1.19 16.81
C GLY A 34 -4.36 -1.25 16.23
N VAL A 35 -3.40 -1.70 17.06
CA VAL A 35 -1.98 -1.86 16.67
C VAL A 35 -1.86 -3.04 15.72
N ALA A 36 -1.25 -2.83 14.54
CA ALA A 36 -1.04 -3.92 13.58
C ALA A 36 -0.15 -5.03 14.17
N GLU A 37 -0.58 -6.28 14.04
CA GLU A 37 0.18 -7.48 14.47
C GLU A 37 1.54 -7.59 13.76
N GLY A 38 1.60 -7.09 12.53
CA GLY A 38 2.84 -6.81 11.81
C GLY A 38 2.63 -6.62 10.31
N PRO A 39 3.71 -6.59 9.50
CA PRO A 39 3.61 -6.36 8.07
C PRO A 39 3.01 -7.58 7.35
N THR A 40 2.24 -7.32 6.30
CA THR A 40 1.82 -8.34 5.34
C THR A 40 2.95 -8.61 4.35
N LEU A 41 3.49 -9.82 4.38
CA LEU A 41 4.51 -10.33 3.46
C LEU A 41 3.85 -11.09 2.33
N TYR A 42 4.39 -10.99 1.12
CA TYR A 42 3.91 -11.77 -0.02
C TYR A 42 4.90 -12.88 -0.36
N PHE A 43 4.48 -14.13 -0.10
CA PHE A 43 5.14 -15.34 -0.60
C PHE A 43 4.47 -15.83 -1.86
N LEU A 44 4.98 -16.91 -2.46
CA LEU A 44 4.37 -17.53 -3.62
C LEU A 44 3.65 -18.80 -3.21
N GLN A 45 2.45 -19.02 -3.72
CA GLN A 45 1.83 -20.33 -3.74
C GLN A 45 1.71 -20.76 -5.20
N GLY A 46 2.62 -21.64 -5.63
CA GLY A 46 2.87 -21.84 -7.07
C GLY A 46 3.37 -20.54 -7.72
N ASN A 47 2.63 -20.03 -8.70
CA ASN A 47 2.95 -18.79 -9.44
C ASN A 47 2.07 -17.61 -9.03
N ARG A 48 1.55 -17.60 -7.81
CA ARG A 48 0.65 -16.54 -7.33
C ARG A 48 1.21 -15.92 -6.04
N PRO A 49 1.42 -14.59 -5.99
CA PRO A 49 1.68 -13.90 -4.73
C PRO A 49 0.54 -14.09 -3.74
N THR A 50 0.85 -14.58 -2.55
CA THR A 50 -0.09 -14.91 -1.48
C THR A 50 0.32 -14.15 -0.21
N PRO A 51 -0.60 -13.36 0.39
CA PRO A 51 -0.31 -12.56 1.57
C PRO A 51 -0.24 -13.42 2.83
N VAL A 52 0.70 -13.08 3.72
CA VAL A 52 0.89 -13.67 5.04
C VAL A 52 1.23 -12.56 6.05
N VAL A 53 0.52 -12.49 7.17
CA VAL A 53 0.79 -11.49 8.21
C VAL A 53 1.93 -11.99 9.10
N ARG A 54 3.05 -11.26 9.13
CA ARG A 54 4.18 -11.58 9.99
C ARG A 54 3.98 -10.99 11.38
N LYS A 55 3.78 -11.85 12.37
CA LYS A 55 3.45 -11.47 13.75
C LYS A 55 4.68 -11.03 14.55
N ILE A 56 5.13 -9.80 14.33
CA ILE A 56 6.25 -9.18 15.08
C ILE A 56 5.79 -8.15 16.11
N GLY A 57 4.47 -8.04 16.35
CA GLY A 57 3.87 -7.16 17.35
C GLY A 57 3.83 -5.67 16.97
N LYS A 58 4.23 -5.32 15.74
CA LYS A 58 4.23 -3.95 15.21
C LYS A 58 4.29 -3.98 13.68
N LEU A 59 3.69 -3.00 13.01
CA LEU A 59 3.76 -2.87 11.54
C LEU A 59 5.20 -2.76 11.02
N GLY A 60 6.07 -2.06 11.75
CA GLY A 60 7.42 -1.73 11.31
C GLY A 60 7.48 -0.66 10.21
N ASP A 61 8.69 -0.30 9.81
CA ASP A 61 8.95 0.53 8.61
C ASP A 61 9.05 -0.35 7.35
N TYR A 62 9.31 0.26 6.20
CA TYR A 62 9.45 -0.47 4.93
C TYR A 62 10.62 -1.45 4.96
N THR A 63 11.76 -1.04 5.51
CA THR A 63 12.96 -1.88 5.65
C THR A 63 12.70 -3.08 6.56
N THR A 64 11.90 -2.94 7.61
CA THR A 64 11.48 -4.03 8.49
C THR A 64 10.66 -5.06 7.71
N ALA A 65 9.64 -4.62 6.96
CA ALA A 65 8.84 -5.53 6.13
C ALA A 65 9.70 -6.24 5.07
N LEU A 66 10.65 -5.53 4.45
CA LEU A 66 11.60 -6.10 3.50
C LEU A 66 12.50 -7.16 4.17
N ARG A 67 13.08 -6.85 5.32
CA ARG A 67 13.91 -7.81 6.08
C ARG A 67 13.13 -9.04 6.46
N GLU A 68 11.90 -8.90 6.93
CA GLU A 68 11.05 -10.03 7.30
C GLU A 68 10.70 -10.91 6.09
N LEU A 69 10.52 -10.32 4.91
CA LEU A 69 10.35 -11.07 3.66
C LEU A 69 11.61 -11.87 3.29
N PHE A 70 12.79 -11.26 3.43
CA PHE A 70 14.09 -11.90 3.17
C PHE A 70 14.48 -12.96 4.21
N ASN A 71 13.99 -12.84 5.45
CA ASN A 71 14.10 -13.92 6.46
C ASN A 71 13.36 -15.19 6.02
N GLY A 72 12.44 -15.07 5.07
CA GLY A 72 11.77 -16.19 4.44
C GLY A 72 10.57 -16.74 5.22
N ILE A 73 10.18 -17.95 4.84
CA ILE A 73 9.03 -18.66 5.37
C ILE A 73 9.40 -19.27 6.73
N THR A 74 8.45 -19.24 7.65
CA THR A 74 8.55 -19.75 9.02
C THR A 74 7.59 -20.92 9.25
N GLU A 75 7.71 -21.62 10.37
CA GLU A 75 6.87 -22.78 10.70
C GLU A 75 5.39 -22.40 10.90
N ASP A 76 5.11 -21.15 11.25
CA ASP A 76 3.74 -20.63 11.43
C ASP A 76 3.05 -20.29 10.10
N ASP A 77 3.80 -20.25 9.00
CA ASP A 77 3.26 -19.86 7.70
C ASP A 77 2.50 -21.03 7.04
N PRO A 78 1.48 -20.75 6.21
CA PRO A 78 0.73 -21.79 5.50
C PRO A 78 1.62 -22.74 4.68
N ALA A 79 1.28 -24.03 4.68
CA ALA A 79 1.99 -25.02 3.88
C ALA A 79 1.88 -24.75 2.37
N GLY A 80 2.92 -25.13 1.62
CA GLY A 80 2.96 -24.98 0.16
C GLY A 80 3.34 -23.58 -0.32
N LEU A 81 3.78 -22.71 0.58
CA LEU A 81 4.41 -21.44 0.23
C LEU A 81 5.86 -21.64 -0.24
N SER A 82 6.32 -20.77 -1.11
CA SER A 82 7.70 -20.67 -1.56
C SER A 82 8.15 -19.22 -1.68
N SER A 83 9.45 -19.00 -1.74
CA SER A 83 10.04 -17.69 -1.98
C SER A 83 10.95 -17.77 -3.21
N ALA A 84 10.81 -16.81 -4.12
CA ALA A 84 11.73 -16.60 -5.23
C ALA A 84 12.90 -15.69 -4.84
N LEU A 85 12.93 -15.20 -3.60
CA LEU A 85 14.01 -14.35 -3.12
C LEU A 85 15.33 -15.13 -3.00
N PRO A 86 16.46 -14.49 -3.32
CA PRO A 86 17.79 -15.05 -3.08
C PRO A 86 18.03 -15.29 -1.59
N THR A 87 18.44 -16.51 -1.23
CA THR A 87 18.70 -16.92 0.16
C THR A 87 20.16 -16.70 0.60
N SER A 88 21.05 -16.34 -0.33
CA SER A 88 22.47 -16.14 -0.08
C SER A 88 22.99 -14.95 -0.87
N GLY A 89 24.09 -14.36 -0.40
CA GLY A 89 24.74 -13.23 -1.08
C GLY A 89 24.02 -11.89 -0.90
N VAL A 90 22.95 -11.85 -0.09
CA VAL A 90 22.25 -10.62 0.30
C VAL A 90 23.15 -9.79 1.22
N GLY A 91 23.35 -8.53 0.85
CA GLY A 91 24.09 -7.55 1.62
C GLY A 91 23.11 -6.55 2.23
N GLU A 92 23.17 -5.32 1.76
CA GLU A 92 22.34 -4.22 2.25
C GLU A 92 20.91 -4.28 1.69
N LEU A 93 19.94 -4.08 2.59
CA LEU A 93 18.52 -3.95 2.28
C LEU A 93 18.04 -2.60 2.80
N SER A 94 17.51 -1.76 1.92
CA SER A 94 16.96 -0.46 2.28
C SER A 94 15.61 -0.26 1.58
N ALA A 95 14.67 0.41 2.26
CA ALA A 95 13.44 0.86 1.64
C ALA A 95 12.97 2.19 2.24
N SER A 96 12.71 3.18 1.38
CA SER A 96 12.36 4.54 1.82
C SER A 96 11.38 5.22 0.87
N VAL A 97 10.63 6.19 1.39
CA VAL A 97 9.68 6.98 0.59
C VAL A 97 10.45 8.10 -0.11
N THR A 98 10.24 8.22 -1.41
CA THR A 98 10.76 9.32 -2.24
C THR A 98 9.77 10.49 -2.28
N GLU A 99 10.25 11.67 -2.68
CA GLU A 99 9.43 12.90 -2.79
C GLU A 99 8.22 12.76 -3.75
N ARG A 100 8.18 11.73 -4.60
CA ARG A 100 7.13 11.51 -5.63
C ARG A 100 6.07 10.48 -5.24
N ASN A 101 5.86 10.22 -3.94
CA ASN A 101 4.93 9.19 -3.44
C ASN A 101 5.21 7.78 -4.01
N SER A 102 6.48 7.50 -4.27
CA SER A 102 7.01 6.19 -4.64
C SER A 102 7.91 5.69 -3.54
N VAL A 103 7.99 4.37 -3.36
CA VAL A 103 8.94 3.75 -2.43
C VAL A 103 10.13 3.26 -3.23
N GLU A 104 11.33 3.69 -2.88
CA GLU A 104 12.59 3.18 -3.42
C GLU A 104 13.09 2.06 -2.52
N VAL A 105 13.40 0.93 -3.15
CA VAL A 105 13.84 -0.31 -2.53
C VAL A 105 15.18 -0.67 -3.14
N GLU A 106 16.19 -0.78 -2.30
CA GLU A 106 17.51 -1.26 -2.69
C GLU A 106 17.72 -2.66 -2.10
N VAL A 107 18.00 -3.61 -3.00
CA VAL A 107 18.38 -4.98 -2.68
C VAL A 107 19.76 -5.20 -3.28
N ASN A 108 20.77 -4.99 -2.44
CA ASN A 108 22.17 -5.09 -2.84
C ASN A 108 22.78 -6.39 -2.30
N GLY A 109 23.73 -6.92 -3.06
CA GLY A 109 24.53 -8.05 -2.64
C GLY A 109 25.71 -7.67 -1.76
N ILE A 110 26.43 -8.70 -1.30
CA ILE A 110 27.74 -8.54 -0.67
C ILE A 110 28.66 -7.80 -1.66
N GLY A 111 29.17 -6.63 -1.27
CA GLY A 111 29.94 -5.74 -2.12
C GLY A 111 29.15 -4.58 -2.75
N GLY A 112 27.87 -4.41 -2.41
CA GLY A 112 27.09 -3.21 -2.73
C GLY A 112 26.51 -3.15 -4.15
N SER A 113 26.66 -4.21 -4.94
CA SER A 113 26.06 -4.27 -6.28
C SER A 113 24.60 -4.75 -6.24
N PRO A 114 23.72 -4.25 -7.11
CA PRO A 114 22.33 -4.73 -7.22
C PRO A 114 22.26 -6.24 -7.39
N LEU A 115 21.46 -6.90 -6.57
CA LEU A 115 21.34 -8.35 -6.61
C LEU A 115 20.39 -8.76 -7.76
N PRO A 116 20.78 -9.72 -8.63
CA PRO A 116 19.94 -10.14 -9.74
C PRO A 116 18.68 -10.83 -9.23
N MET A 117 17.52 -10.38 -9.72
CA MET A 117 16.21 -10.87 -9.30
C MET A 117 15.36 -11.20 -10.53
N ASN A 118 14.62 -12.31 -10.44
CA ASN A 118 13.60 -12.64 -11.43
C ASN A 118 12.30 -11.86 -11.15
N SER A 119 11.35 -11.93 -12.09
CA SER A 119 10.06 -11.23 -11.96
C SER A 119 9.26 -11.65 -10.73
N TRP A 120 9.38 -12.90 -10.29
CA TRP A 120 8.69 -13.40 -9.09
C TRP A 120 9.22 -12.77 -7.81
N ALA A 121 10.54 -12.67 -7.67
CA ALA A 121 11.19 -11.98 -6.56
C ALA A 121 10.77 -10.51 -6.48
N VAL A 122 10.78 -9.81 -7.62
CA VAL A 122 10.31 -8.43 -7.72
C VAL A 122 8.84 -8.30 -7.32
N ASN A 123 7.98 -9.21 -7.77
CA ASN A 123 6.56 -9.21 -7.39
C ASN A 123 6.36 -9.37 -5.88
N GLN A 124 7.08 -10.28 -5.23
CA GLN A 124 7.01 -10.46 -3.77
C GLN A 124 7.41 -9.18 -3.02
N ILE A 125 8.50 -8.54 -3.43
CA ILE A 125 8.98 -7.28 -2.83
C ILE A 125 7.91 -6.19 -3.00
N VAL A 126 7.46 -5.96 -4.23
CA VAL A 126 6.55 -4.86 -4.54
C VAL A 126 5.20 -5.03 -3.84
N CYS A 127 4.64 -6.24 -3.81
CA CYS A 127 3.39 -6.51 -3.09
C CYS A 127 3.53 -6.32 -1.58
N THR A 128 4.66 -6.76 -1.00
CA THR A 128 4.94 -6.56 0.43
C THR A 128 5.04 -5.08 0.78
N ILE A 129 5.77 -4.30 -0.02
CA ILE A 129 5.92 -2.85 0.19
C ILE A 129 4.58 -2.12 0.01
N ALA A 130 3.80 -2.50 -1.00
CA ALA A 130 2.49 -1.91 -1.25
C ALA A 130 1.50 -2.20 -0.12
N ALA A 131 1.44 -3.44 0.38
CA ALA A 131 0.59 -3.80 1.50
C ALA A 131 1.01 -3.08 2.79
N ARG A 132 2.33 -2.97 3.06
CA ARG A 132 2.82 -2.18 4.20
C ARG A 132 2.47 -0.69 4.09
N HIS A 133 2.50 -0.13 2.89
CA HIS A 133 2.09 1.26 2.66
C HIS A 133 0.61 1.46 3.02
N LEU A 134 -0.27 0.60 2.48
CA LEU A 134 -1.71 0.64 2.76
C LEU A 134 -2.02 0.47 4.25
N ALA A 135 -1.34 -0.46 4.92
CA ALA A 135 -1.50 -0.69 6.35
C ALA A 135 -1.14 0.52 7.23
N SER A 136 -0.32 1.45 6.73
CA SER A 136 0.01 2.69 7.46
C SER A 136 -1.02 3.82 7.34
N GLY A 137 -2.16 3.56 6.68
CA GLY A 137 -3.20 4.56 6.47
C GLY A 137 -2.86 5.56 5.35
N GLY A 138 -1.96 5.19 4.44
CA GLY A 138 -1.71 5.97 3.23
C GLY A 138 -3.01 6.09 2.43
N ILE A 139 -3.53 7.32 2.32
CA ILE A 139 -4.78 7.63 1.58
C ILE A 139 -4.58 7.47 0.05
N TYR A 140 -3.33 7.35 -0.38
CA TYR A 140 -2.94 7.06 -1.75
C TYR A 140 -2.31 5.67 -1.81
N GLY A 141 -2.64 4.88 -2.83
CA GLY A 141 -1.81 3.72 -3.17
C GLY A 141 -0.38 4.20 -3.48
N VAL A 142 0.63 3.37 -3.21
CA VAL A 142 2.00 3.63 -3.70
C VAL A 142 1.93 3.86 -5.21
N GLY A 143 2.33 5.05 -5.69
CA GLY A 143 2.24 5.38 -7.12
C GLY A 143 3.09 4.43 -7.98
N SER A 144 4.24 4.04 -7.43
CA SER A 144 5.10 2.95 -7.89
C SER A 144 6.06 2.51 -6.79
N VAL A 145 6.57 1.27 -6.88
CA VAL A 145 7.72 0.81 -6.10
C VAL A 145 8.90 0.69 -7.06
N LEU A 146 10.02 1.34 -6.74
CA LEU A 146 11.25 1.30 -7.50
C LEU A 146 12.16 0.25 -6.85
N VAL A 147 12.45 -0.85 -7.54
CA VAL A 147 13.36 -1.89 -7.04
C VAL A 147 14.67 -1.77 -7.81
N ASN A 148 15.76 -1.40 -7.12
CA ASN A 148 17.06 -1.10 -7.74
C ASN A 148 16.92 -0.17 -8.96
N GLY A 149 16.15 0.91 -8.81
CA GLY A 149 15.86 1.90 -9.86
C GLY A 149 14.80 1.49 -10.90
N THR A 150 14.28 0.26 -10.86
CA THR A 150 13.26 -0.21 -11.82
C THR A 150 11.86 -0.11 -11.23
N SER A 151 10.95 0.61 -11.90
CA SER A 151 9.56 0.73 -11.43
C SER A 151 8.77 -0.55 -11.66
N ALA A 152 8.07 -1.02 -10.63
CA ALA A 152 7.16 -2.16 -10.70
C ALA A 152 5.89 -1.90 -9.88
N ARG A 153 4.86 -2.72 -10.16
CA ARG A 153 3.57 -2.72 -9.45
C ARG A 153 3.20 -4.14 -9.07
N CYS A 154 2.50 -4.27 -7.94
CA CYS A 154 2.03 -5.57 -7.49
C CYS A 154 0.99 -6.09 -8.49
N PRO A 155 1.12 -7.32 -9.01
CA PRO A 155 0.18 -7.87 -9.98
C PRO A 155 -1.15 -8.34 -9.36
N VAL A 156 -1.26 -8.31 -8.02
CA VAL A 156 -2.47 -8.69 -7.29
C VAL A 156 -3.01 -7.51 -6.51
N SER A 157 -4.29 -7.57 -6.14
CA SER A 157 -4.87 -6.61 -5.20
C SER A 157 -4.22 -6.76 -3.83
N VAL A 158 -3.74 -5.63 -3.29
CA VAL A 158 -3.14 -5.48 -1.97
C VAL A 158 -4.10 -4.78 -1.02
#